data_AF-A0A659UFS2-F1
#
_entry.id   AF-A0A659UFS2-F1
#
_cell.length_a   1.000
_cell.length_b   1.000
_cell.length_c   1.000
_cell.angle_alpha   90.00
_cell.angle_beta   90.00
_cell.angle_gamma   90.00
#
_symmetry.space_group_name_H-M   'P 1'
#
loop_
_entity.id
_entity.type
_entity.pdbx_description
1 polymer ?
#
loop_
_entity_poly.entity_id
_entity_poly.type
_entity_poly.pdbx_seq_one_letter_code
_entity_poly.pdbx_strand_id
1 'polypeptide(L)'
;MSAAPAALATDAPAHTVDAFHRGRFWLVQPKHGGHRAGMDAMMLAASVPSSFGGRLADFGAGAGAAGLAVLSRCPGAQAVLVERAPEMAAAKAAISG
;
A
#
# COMPACT_ATOMS: atom_id res chain seq x y z
N MET A 1 -35.10 27.75 -20.93
CA MET A 1 -33.81 27.05 -20.96
C MET A 1 -33.64 26.41 -19.59
N SER A 2 -33.79 25.09 -19.49
CA SER A 2 -33.78 24.35 -18.21
C SER A 2 -32.34 23.98 -17.88
N ALA A 3 -31.79 24.52 -16.79
CA ALA A 3 -30.54 24.03 -16.24
C ALA A 3 -30.80 22.66 -15.59
N ALA A 4 -30.07 21.63 -16.02
CA ALA A 4 -30.06 20.34 -15.35
C ALA A 4 -29.41 20.50 -13.96
N PRO A 5 -29.91 19.81 -12.92
CA PRO A 5 -29.28 19.89 -11.61
C PRO A 5 -27.88 19.25 -11.71
N ALA A 6 -26.87 19.98 -11.23
CA ALA A 6 -25.55 19.43 -11.00
C ALA A 6 -25.72 18.20 -10.11
N ALA A 7 -25.40 17.03 -10.67
CA ALA A 7 -25.40 15.79 -9.91
C ALA A 7 -24.55 16.03 -8.66
N LEU A 8 -25.16 15.85 -7.49
CA LEU A 8 -24.48 15.82 -6.20
C LEU A 8 -23.37 14.77 -6.31
N ALA A 9 -22.16 15.23 -6.60
CA ALA A 9 -20.97 14.41 -6.47
C ALA A 9 -20.86 14.13 -4.97
N THR A 10 -21.37 12.98 -4.54
CA THR A 10 -21.12 12.47 -3.20
C THR A 10 -19.62 12.49 -3.00
N ASP A 11 -19.16 13.30 -2.05
CA ASP A 11 -17.76 13.48 -1.68
C ASP A 11 -17.19 12.14 -1.23
N ALA A 12 -16.70 11.36 -2.20
CA ALA A 12 -16.14 10.06 -1.93
C ALA A 12 -14.77 10.27 -1.28
N PRO A 13 -14.42 9.49 -0.24
CA PRO A 13 -13.19 9.73 0.50
C PRO A 13 -11.98 9.71 -0.45
N ALA A 14 -11.09 10.70 -0.27
CA ALA A 14 -9.88 10.89 -1.09
C ALA A 14 -8.93 9.68 -1.03
N HIS A 15 -9.07 8.85 0.00
CA HIS A 15 -8.28 7.65 0.22
C HIS A 15 -9.17 6.44 0.51
N THR A 16 -8.67 5.26 0.16
CA THR A 16 -9.23 3.96 0.55
C THR A 16 -8.32 3.29 1.57
N VAL A 17 -8.89 2.41 2.40
CA VAL A 17 -8.14 1.51 3.27
C VAL A 17 -8.25 0.12 2.70
N ASP A 18 -7.13 -0.40 2.21
CA ASP A 18 -7.08 -1.66 1.49
C ASP A 18 -6.40 -2.72 2.35
N ALA A 19 -7.04 -3.89 2.47
CA ALA A 19 -6.50 -5.02 3.22
C ALA A 19 -5.55 -5.86 2.37
N PHE A 20 -4.36 -6.13 2.88
CA PHE A 20 -3.34 -6.94 2.22
C PHE A 20 -3.02 -8.19 3.01
N HIS A 21 -2.48 -9.19 2.30
CA HIS A 21 -2.04 -10.47 2.84
C HIS A 21 -3.07 -11.11 3.79
N ARG A 22 -4.33 -11.21 3.33
CA ARG A 22 -5.48 -11.74 4.09
C ARG A 22 -5.78 -10.97 5.38
N GLY A 23 -5.58 -9.65 5.36
CA GLY A 23 -5.85 -8.78 6.50
C GLY A 23 -4.72 -8.67 7.52
N ARG A 24 -3.54 -9.24 7.23
CA ARG A 24 -2.36 -9.12 8.11
C ARG A 24 -1.78 -7.72 8.15
N PHE A 25 -2.07 -6.87 7.18
CA PHE A 25 -1.78 -5.44 7.25
C PHE A 25 -2.67 -4.66 6.31
N TRP A 26 -2.92 -3.40 6.63
CA TRP A 26 -3.76 -2.50 5.84
C TRP A 26 -2.99 -1.26 5.41
N LEU A 27 -3.31 -0.75 4.22
CA LEU A 27 -2.69 0.43 3.64
C LEU A 27 -3.75 1.50 3.37
N VAL A 28 -3.43 2.75 3.71
CA VAL A 28 -4.18 3.92 3.22
C VAL A 28 -3.64 4.28 1.84
N GLN A 29 -4.47 4.22 0.81
CA GLN A 29 -4.08 4.56 -0.57
C GLN A 29 -4.94 5.69 -1.12
N PRO A 30 -4.38 6.65 -1.88
CA PRO A 30 -5.17 7.56 -2.68
C PRO A 30 -6.14 6.80 -3.60
N LYS A 31 -7.39 7.24 -3.65
CA LYS A 31 -8.41 6.62 -4.50
C LYS A 31 -8.14 6.90 -5.98
N HIS A 32 -7.59 8.08 -6.28
CA HIS A 32 -7.29 8.58 -7.61
C HIS A 32 -5.87 9.15 -7.67
N GLY A 33 -5.20 8.96 -8.82
CA GLY A 33 -3.81 9.35 -9.02
C GLY A 33 -2.80 8.34 -8.46
N GLY A 34 -1.58 8.35 -9.03
CA GLY A 34 -0.48 7.45 -8.64
C GLY A 34 -0.70 5.96 -8.99
N HIS A 35 0.35 5.15 -8.84
CA HIS A 35 0.24 3.69 -8.95
C HIS A 35 -0.27 3.13 -7.62
N ARG A 36 -1.43 2.45 -7.65
CA ARG A 36 -2.00 1.79 -6.48
C ARG A 36 -1.39 0.40 -6.31
N ALA A 37 -1.01 0.05 -5.09
CA ALA A 37 -0.44 -1.25 -4.85
C ALA A 37 -1.52 -2.34 -4.94
N GLY A 38 -1.16 -3.49 -5.52
CA GLY A 38 -2.10 -4.59 -5.71
C GLY A 38 -1.41 -5.95 -5.72
N MET A 39 -1.82 -6.81 -6.65
CA MET A 39 -1.33 -8.19 -6.76
C MET A 39 0.15 -8.26 -7.14
N ASP A 40 0.65 -7.32 -7.93
CA ASP A 40 2.04 -7.18 -8.33
C ASP A 40 2.99 -7.09 -7.13
N ALA A 41 2.66 -6.24 -6.14
CA ALA A 41 3.41 -6.11 -4.89
C ALA A 41 3.40 -7.42 -4.08
N MET A 42 2.28 -8.17 -4.11
CA MET A 42 2.20 -9.46 -3.42
C MET A 42 3.01 -10.55 -4.12
N MET A 43 3.02 -10.56 -5.45
CA MET A 43 3.84 -11.47 -6.25
C MET A 43 5.33 -11.16 -6.07
N LEU A 44 5.72 -9.89 -6.07
CA LEU A 44 7.09 -9.47 -5.79
C LEU A 44 7.52 -9.93 -4.40
N ALA A 45 6.71 -9.66 -3.37
CA ALA A 45 7.01 -10.15 -2.03
C ALA A 45 7.13 -11.68 -2.00
N ALA A 46 6.31 -12.43 -2.75
CA ALA A 46 6.32 -13.90 -2.83
C ALA A 46 7.60 -14.49 -3.43
N SER A 47 8.36 -13.70 -4.18
CA SER A 47 9.69 -14.11 -4.64
C SER A 47 10.74 -14.17 -3.53
N VAL A 48 10.49 -13.50 -2.39
CA VAL A 48 11.38 -13.54 -1.22
C VAL A 48 11.15 -14.85 -0.45
N PRO A 49 12.21 -15.64 -0.16
CA PRO A 49 12.08 -16.87 0.61
C PRO A 49 11.41 -16.65 1.96
N SER A 50 10.52 -17.55 2.39
CA SER A 50 9.83 -17.43 3.68
C SER A 50 10.78 -17.44 4.88
N SER A 51 11.97 -18.03 4.73
CA SER A 51 13.03 -18.05 5.74
C SER A 51 13.91 -16.79 5.74
N PHE A 52 13.65 -15.82 4.86
CA PHE A 52 14.45 -14.60 4.79
C PHE A 52 14.46 -13.88 6.15
N GLY A 53 15.67 -13.61 6.63
CA GLY A 53 15.95 -12.77 7.78
C GLY A 53 17.10 -11.83 7.43
N GLY A 54 17.00 -10.57 7.85
CA GLY A 54 17.95 -9.53 7.47
C GLY A 54 17.27 -8.26 6.97
N ARG A 55 18.04 -7.41 6.27
CA ARG A 55 17.57 -6.10 5.81
C ARG A 55 17.28 -6.11 4.33
N LEU A 56 16.17 -5.51 3.94
CA LEU A 56 15.81 -5.24 2.54
C LEU A 56 15.49 -3.76 2.34
N ALA A 57 15.58 -3.31 1.09
CA ALA A 57 15.14 -1.99 0.67
C ALA A 57 14.06 -2.13 -0.42
N ASP A 58 12.97 -1.38 -0.27
CA ASP A 58 11.87 -1.30 -1.25
C ASP A 58 11.94 0.08 -1.92
N PHE A 59 12.39 0.12 -3.18
CA PHE A 59 12.57 1.36 -3.94
C PHE A 59 11.35 1.62 -4.82
N GLY A 60 10.72 2.78 -4.65
CA GLY A 60 9.40 3.04 -5.23
C GLY A 60 8.31 2.36 -4.40
N ALA A 61 8.43 2.45 -3.08
CA ALA A 61 7.59 1.70 -2.15
C ALA A 61 6.10 2.06 -2.24
N GLY A 62 5.76 3.26 -2.75
CA GLY A 62 4.40 3.77 -2.74
C GLY A 62 3.85 3.77 -1.31
N ALA A 63 2.72 3.09 -1.10
CA ALA A 63 2.13 2.90 0.23
C ALA A 63 2.78 1.77 1.05
N GLY A 64 3.83 1.12 0.53
CA GLY A 64 4.66 0.14 1.23
C GLY A 64 4.26 -1.32 1.06
N ALA A 65 3.40 -1.67 0.10
CA ALA A 65 2.79 -2.99 0.03
C ALA A 65 3.78 -4.15 -0.11
N ALA A 66 4.81 -4.02 -0.94
CA ALA A 66 5.76 -5.10 -1.18
C ALA A 66 6.62 -5.36 0.05
N GLY A 67 7.30 -4.32 0.58
CA GLY A 67 8.09 -4.43 1.80
C GLY A 67 7.29 -4.90 3.01
N LEU A 68 6.09 -4.35 3.24
CA LEU A 68 5.23 -4.78 4.35
C LEU A 68 4.71 -6.20 4.18
N ALA A 69 4.48 -6.67 2.96
CA ALA A 69 4.13 -8.06 2.72
C ALA A 69 5.28 -9.02 3.05
N VAL A 70 6.53 -8.64 2.80
CA VAL A 70 7.70 -9.39 3.28
C VAL A 70 7.76 -9.39 4.80
N LEU A 71 7.68 -8.22 5.44
CA LEU A 71 7.68 -8.12 6.91
C LEU A 71 6.56 -8.93 7.56
N SER A 72 5.39 -8.98 6.94
CA SER A 72 4.23 -9.72 7.45
C SER A 72 4.43 -11.24 7.46
N ARG A 73 5.33 -11.79 6.65
CA ARG A 73 5.57 -13.24 6.54
C ARG A 73 6.95 -13.69 7.03
N CYS A 74 7.92 -12.78 7.11
CA CYS A 74 9.31 -13.03 7.47
C CYS A 74 9.62 -12.32 8.79
N PRO A 75 9.41 -12.96 9.96
CA PRO A 75 9.57 -12.31 11.26
C PRO A 75 10.99 -11.80 11.54
N GLY A 76 12.00 -12.37 10.89
CA GLY A 76 13.41 -11.94 11.00
C GLY A 76 13.80 -10.81 10.05
N ALA A 77 12.86 -10.28 9.26
CA ALA A 77 13.15 -9.25 8.27
C ALA A 77 12.99 -7.83 8.86
N GLN A 78 13.78 -6.91 8.32
CA GLN A 78 13.67 -5.47 8.50
C GLN A 78 13.64 -4.83 7.12
N ALA A 79 12.83 -3.80 6.93
CA ALA A 79 12.69 -3.13 5.64
C ALA A 79 12.92 -1.62 5.77
N VAL A 80 13.59 -1.06 4.78
CA VAL A 80 13.61 0.39 4.51
C VAL A 80 12.75 0.62 3.28
N LEU A 81 11.74 1.48 3.40
CA LEU A 81 10.83 1.83 2.31
C LEU A 81 11.23 3.20 1.79
N VAL A 82 11.54 3.30 0.49
CA VAL A 82 11.98 4.55 -0.15
C VAL A 82 10.94 4.96 -1.17
N GLU A 83 10.32 6.12 -0.93
CA GLU A 83 9.32 6.70 -1.82
C GLU A 83 9.64 8.17 -2.08
N ARG A 84 9.44 8.61 -3.33
CA ARG A 84 9.69 9.98 -3.78
C ARG A 84 8.46 10.86 -3.65
N ALA A 85 7.28 10.33 -3.93
CA ALA A 85 6.01 11.06 -3.91
C ALA A 85 5.56 11.32 -2.45
N PRO A 86 5.52 12.58 -1.98
CA PRO A 86 5.18 12.89 -0.59
C PRO A 86 3.81 12.36 -0.17
N GLU A 87 2.82 12.39 -1.07
CA GLU A 87 1.46 11.89 -0.80
C GLU A 87 1.42 10.39 -0.55
N MET A 88 2.33 9.63 -1.18
CA MET A 88 2.46 8.19 -0.98
C MET A 88 3.33 7.88 0.24
N ALA A 89 4.40 8.65 0.47
CA ALA A 89 5.26 8.48 1.65
C ALA A 89 4.53 8.77 2.97
N ALA A 90 3.53 9.66 2.96
CA ALA A 90 2.68 9.95 4.11
C ALA A 90 1.60 8.87 4.34
N ALA A 91 1.42 7.92 3.42
CA ALA A 91 0.46 6.84 3.56
C ALA A 91 0.73 6.04 4.84
N LYS A 92 -0.34 5.82 5.62
CA LYS A 92 -0.25 5.05 6.85
C LYS A 92 -0.41 3.57 6.55
N ALA A 93 0.39 2.77 7.23
CA ALA A 93 0.28 1.32 7.23
C ALA A 93 0.32 0.78 8.66
N ALA A 94 -0.42 -0.30 8.91
CA ALA A 94 -0.39 -1.01 10.18
C ALA A 94 -0.32 -2.52 9.92
N ILE A 95 0.67 -3.18 10.52
CA ILE A 95 0.73 -4.65 10.57
C ILE A 95 -0.15 -5.09 11.74
N SER A 96 -1.10 -5.97 11.46
CA SER A 96 -1.90 -6.64 12.48
C SER A 96 -1.03 -7.69 13.17
N GLY A 97 -1.00 -7.66 14.50
CA GLY A 97 -0.25 -8.60 15.34
C GLY A 97 -0.77 -10.03 15.26
#